data_AF-A0A651EHG9-F1
#
_entry.id   AF-A0A651EHG9-F1
#
_cell.length_a   1.000
_cell.length_b   1.000
_cell.length_c   1.000
_cell.angle_alpha   90.00
_cell.angle_beta   90.00
_cell.angle_gamma   90.00
#
_symmetry.space_group_name_H-M   'P 1'
#
loop_
_entity.id
_entity.type
_entity.pdbx_description
1 polymer ?
#
loop_
_entity_poly.entity_id
_entity_poly.type
_entity_poly.pdbx_seq_one_letter_code
_entity_poly.pdbx_strand_id
1 'polypeptide(L)'
;VGKHPVRLGTPDDPNRFVDGWANLQIGEDRFGVMSDFYDADVIQSIFDGLQTGTRWGFGRGFGEVTAVLYDTRIVAEVLREFLDGEHTVDEALEILQAEVERLVQ
;
A
#
# COMPACT_ATOMS: atom_id res chain seq x y z
N VAL A 1 8.19 -6.28 10.22
CA VAL A 1 7.22 -5.37 9.58
C VAL A 1 5.88 -6.09 9.52
N GLY A 2 4.81 -5.51 10.07
CA GLY A 2 3.48 -6.12 10.03
C GLY A 2 2.99 -6.28 8.59
N LYS A 3 2.63 -7.50 8.19
CA LYS A 3 2.06 -7.78 6.86
C LYS A 3 0.55 -7.62 6.96
N HIS A 4 -0.03 -6.59 6.35
CA HIS A 4 -1.48 -6.36 6.35
C HIS A 4 -2.10 -6.77 5.01
N PRO A 5 -3.32 -7.36 4.99
CA PRO A 5 -3.99 -7.72 3.75
C PRO A 5 -4.35 -6.50 2.88
N VAL A 6 -4.05 -6.56 1.58
CA VAL A 6 -4.45 -5.54 0.59
C VAL A 6 -5.84 -5.79 -0.01
N ARG A 7 -6.42 -6.96 0.27
CA ARG A 7 -7.79 -7.35 -0.10
C ARG A 7 -8.51 -7.81 1.16
N LEU A 8 -9.79 -7.51 1.29
CA LEU A 8 -10.57 -7.92 2.47
C LEU A 8 -10.88 -9.43 2.45
N GLY A 9 -11.22 -9.97 1.28
CA GLY A 9 -11.60 -11.37 1.10
C GLY A 9 -11.82 -11.74 -0.37
N THR A 10 -12.70 -12.72 -0.60
CA THR A 10 -13.17 -13.17 -1.92
C THR A 10 -14.65 -12.79 -2.12
N PRO A 11 -15.23 -12.93 -3.32
CA PRO A 11 -16.67 -12.71 -3.52
C PRO A 11 -17.54 -13.59 -2.62
N ASP A 12 -17.12 -14.84 -2.39
CA ASP A 12 -17.85 -15.81 -1.58
C ASP A 12 -17.60 -15.64 -0.06
N ASP A 13 -16.49 -15.00 0.31
CA ASP A 13 -16.08 -14.76 1.69
C ASP A 13 -15.40 -13.39 1.81
N PRO A 14 -16.19 -12.30 1.97
CA PRO A 14 -15.69 -10.93 1.88
C PRO A 14 -14.65 -10.54 2.94
N ASN A 15 -14.56 -11.28 4.06
CA ASN A 15 -13.66 -10.97 5.18
C ASN A 15 -12.53 -11.98 5.36
N ARG A 16 -12.44 -13.00 4.51
CA ARG A 16 -11.47 -14.10 4.60
C ARG A 16 -10.06 -13.70 5.05
N PHE A 17 -9.52 -12.64 4.44
CA PHE A 17 -8.12 -12.24 4.67
C PHE A 17 -7.98 -11.35 5.91
N VAL A 18 -9.00 -10.57 6.24
CA VAL A 18 -9.10 -9.77 7.47
C VAL A 18 -9.15 -10.69 8.69
N ASP A 19 -10.04 -11.68 8.64
CA ASP A 19 -10.20 -12.67 9.72
C ASP A 19 -8.95 -13.54 9.87
N GLY A 20 -8.36 -13.97 8.76
CA GLY A 20 -7.11 -14.71 8.76
C GLY A 20 -5.95 -13.90 9.36
N TRP A 21 -5.86 -12.60 9.04
CA TRP A 21 -4.84 -11.70 9.57
C TRP A 21 -4.98 -11.47 11.07
N ALA A 22 -6.20 -11.27 11.59
CA ALA A 22 -6.46 -11.09 13.01
C ALA A 22 -6.02 -12.29 13.86
N ASN A 23 -6.04 -13.49 13.27
CA ASN A 23 -5.64 -14.75 13.90
C ASN A 23 -4.15 -15.10 13.69
N LEU A 24 -3.36 -14.25 13.03
CA LEU A 24 -1.93 -14.50 12.89
C LEU A 24 -1.23 -14.38 14.24
N GLN A 25 -0.30 -15.30 14.49
CA GLN A 25 0.61 -15.17 15.62
C GLN A 25 1.58 -14.02 15.35
N ILE A 26 1.65 -13.09 16.30
CA ILE A 26 2.55 -11.94 16.30
C ILE A 26 3.50 -12.00 17.48
N GLY A 27 4.67 -11.36 17.35
CA GLY A 27 5.71 -11.31 18.37
C GLY A 27 7.06 -11.82 17.88
N GLU A 28 8.11 -11.48 18.61
CA GLU A 28 9.48 -11.99 18.40
C GLU A 28 9.87 -12.93 19.56
N ASP A 29 9.71 -12.46 20.80
CA ASP A 29 9.95 -13.27 22.01
C ASP A 29 8.67 -13.85 22.63
N ARG A 30 7.52 -13.17 22.48
CA ARG A 30 6.22 -13.59 23.02
C ARG A 30 5.21 -13.69 21.89
N PHE A 31 4.93 -14.93 21.47
CA PHE A 31 3.96 -15.23 20.43
C PHE A 31 2.53 -15.31 21.01
N GLY A 32 1.59 -14.70 20.31
CA GLY A 32 0.15 -14.77 20.60
C GLY A 32 -0.65 -14.22 19.44
N VAL A 33 -1.95 -14.42 19.44
CA VAL A 33 -2.82 -13.76 18.44
C VAL A 33 -3.00 -12.29 18.82
N MET A 34 -3.38 -11.44 17.86
CA MET A 34 -3.49 -10.00 18.08
C MET A 34 -4.36 -9.63 19.29
N SER A 35 -5.44 -10.40 19.51
CA SER A 35 -6.38 -10.23 20.64
C SER A 35 -5.81 -10.54 22.01
N ASP A 36 -4.66 -11.22 22.09
CA ASP A 36 -3.99 -11.47 23.38
C ASP A 36 -3.26 -10.22 23.89
N PHE A 37 -3.03 -9.23 23.02
CA PHE A 37 -2.23 -8.05 23.31
C PHE A 37 -2.98 -6.73 23.15
N TYR A 38 -4.03 -6.70 22.32
CA TYR A 38 -4.80 -5.50 22.01
C TYR A 38 -6.29 -5.75 22.18
N ASP A 39 -6.98 -4.76 22.74
CA ASP A 39 -8.43 -4.77 22.87
C ASP A 39 -9.10 -4.70 21.48
N ALA A 40 -10.35 -5.19 21.41
CA ALA A 40 -11.09 -5.31 20.15
C ALA A 40 -11.30 -3.96 19.45
N ASP A 41 -11.44 -2.87 20.19
CA ASP A 41 -11.57 -1.51 19.66
C ASP A 41 -10.27 -1.01 19.02
N VAL A 42 -9.11 -1.33 19.60
CA VAL A 42 -7.80 -1.04 19.02
C VAL A 42 -7.63 -1.83 17.72
N ILE A 43 -7.95 -3.12 17.72
CA ILE A 43 -7.90 -3.96 16.51
C ILE A 43 -8.82 -3.40 15.43
N GLN A 44 -10.04 -3.00 15.79
CA GLN A 44 -10.98 -2.38 14.85
C GLN A 44 -10.46 -1.05 14.29
N SER A 45 -9.84 -0.21 15.13
CA SER A 45 -9.28 1.07 14.70
C SER A 45 -8.16 0.90 13.65
N ILE A 46 -7.38 -0.19 13.75
CA ILE A 46 -6.36 -0.54 12.75
C ILE A 46 -7.03 -0.87 11.42
N PHE A 47 -8.11 -1.66 11.43
CA PHE A 47 -8.86 -1.98 10.21
C PHE A 47 -9.49 -0.75 9.57
N ASP A 48 -10.13 0.10 10.37
CA ASP A 48 -10.82 1.31 9.89
C ASP A 48 -9.82 2.31 9.27
N GLY A 49 -8.66 2.49 9.91
CA GLY A 49 -7.58 3.34 9.37
C GLY A 49 -7.07 2.86 8.00
N LEU A 50 -7.13 1.55 7.74
CA LEU A 50 -6.66 0.95 6.50
C LEU A 50 -7.71 0.96 5.39
N GLN A 51 -8.99 1.03 5.75
CA GLN A 51 -10.09 1.25 4.80
C GLN A 51 -10.21 2.73 4.39
N THR A 52 -9.89 3.65 5.30
CA THR A 52 -9.99 5.10 5.07
C THR A 52 -8.75 5.70 4.40
N GLY A 53 -7.66 4.96 4.32
CA GLY A 53 -6.42 5.39 3.68
C GLY A 53 -6.64 5.78 2.23
N THR A 54 -6.44 7.07 1.90
CA THR A 54 -6.45 7.54 0.51
C THR A 54 -5.16 7.11 -0.18
N ARG A 55 -5.19 5.95 -0.83
CA ARG A 55 -4.06 5.48 -1.64
C ARG A 55 -4.06 6.19 -2.98
N TRP A 56 -2.90 6.68 -3.40
CA TRP A 56 -2.73 7.32 -4.69
C TRP A 56 -3.21 6.39 -5.81
N GLY A 57 -3.93 6.94 -6.80
CA GLY A 57 -4.49 6.19 -7.92
C GLY A 57 -5.74 5.34 -7.62
N PHE A 58 -5.89 4.75 -6.43
CA PHE A 58 -6.98 3.79 -6.11
C PHE A 58 -8.38 4.38 -6.29
N GLY A 59 -8.66 5.55 -5.72
CA GLY A 59 -9.98 6.21 -5.84
C GLY A 59 -10.35 6.64 -7.26
N ARG A 60 -9.39 6.57 -8.20
CA ARG A 60 -9.54 6.99 -9.61
C ARG A 60 -9.40 5.81 -10.58
N GLY A 61 -9.32 4.57 -10.08
CA GLY A 61 -9.18 3.36 -10.91
C GLY A 61 -7.74 3.03 -11.32
N PHE A 62 -6.74 3.77 -10.85
CA PHE A 62 -5.32 3.57 -11.18
C PHE A 62 -4.56 2.77 -10.11
N GLY A 63 -5.25 2.05 -9.22
CA GLY A 63 -4.62 1.36 -8.10
C GLY A 63 -3.59 0.30 -8.52
N GLU A 64 -3.84 -0.40 -9.63
CA GLU A 64 -2.92 -1.40 -10.19
C GLU A 64 -1.63 -0.76 -10.70
N VAL A 65 -1.72 0.21 -11.61
CA VAL A 65 -0.53 0.89 -12.13
C VAL A 65 0.24 1.62 -11.04
N THR A 66 -0.45 2.24 -10.06
CA THR A 66 0.22 2.88 -8.92
C THR A 66 0.96 1.86 -8.05
N ALA A 67 0.41 0.65 -7.85
CA ALA A 67 1.09 -0.39 -7.07
C ALA A 67 2.39 -0.83 -7.76
N VAL A 68 2.37 -1.02 -9.09
CA VAL A 68 3.57 -1.41 -9.85
C VAL A 68 4.58 -0.26 -9.90
N LEU A 69 4.13 0.98 -10.08
CA LEU A 69 4.99 2.17 -10.10
C LEU A 69 5.80 2.35 -8.80
N TYR A 70 5.26 1.92 -7.66
CA TYR A 70 6.00 1.95 -6.39
C TYR A 70 7.21 1.02 -6.39
N ASP A 71 7.12 -0.13 -7.05
CA ASP A 71 8.19 -1.12 -7.11
C ASP A 71 9.34 -0.70 -8.03
N THR A 72 9.07 0.18 -9.01
CA THR A 72 10.09 0.66 -9.95
C THR A 72 11.03 1.69 -9.33
N ARG A 73 10.66 2.30 -8.19
CA ARG A 73 11.38 3.40 -7.53
C ARG A 73 11.49 4.70 -8.34
N ILE A 74 10.99 4.74 -9.57
CA ILE A 74 11.16 5.88 -10.50
C ILE A 74 10.74 7.21 -9.89
N VAL A 75 9.68 7.22 -9.06
CA VAL A 75 9.18 8.44 -8.41
C VAL A 75 10.22 9.02 -7.45
N ALA A 76 10.91 8.18 -6.69
CA ALA A 76 11.93 8.63 -5.75
C ALA A 76 13.23 9.06 -6.45
N GLU A 77 13.56 8.41 -7.57
CA GLU A 77 14.73 8.71 -8.39
C GLU A 77 14.55 10.06 -9.09
N VAL A 78 13.47 10.21 -9.87
CA VAL A 78 13.18 11.45 -10.61
C VAL A 78 12.94 12.64 -9.66
N LEU A 79 12.30 12.41 -8.50
CA LEU A 79 12.14 13.47 -7.50
C LEU A 79 13.49 13.96 -6.98
N ARG A 80 14.46 13.06 -6.77
CA ARG A 80 15.80 13.45 -6.34
C ARG A 80 16.51 14.26 -7.42
N GLU A 81 16.51 13.77 -8.65
CA GLU A 81 17.13 14.45 -9.81
C GLU A 81 16.54 15.85 -10.02
N PHE A 82 15.22 16.01 -9.87
CA PHE A 82 14.57 17.31 -9.87
C PHE A 82 15.05 18.22 -8.73
N LEU A 83 15.13 17.71 -7.50
CA LEU A 83 15.59 18.48 -6.34
C LEU A 83 17.06 18.88 -6.44
N ASP A 84 17.88 18.06 -7.08
CA ASP A 84 19.29 18.30 -7.35
C ASP A 84 19.50 19.24 -8.56
N GLY A 85 18.42 19.59 -9.27
CA GLY A 85 18.43 20.51 -10.41
C GLY A 85 18.88 19.87 -11.72
N GLU A 86 18.92 18.54 -11.79
CA GLU A 86 19.27 17.77 -12.99
C GLU A 86 18.11 17.74 -14.01
N HIS A 87 16.89 17.87 -13.52
CA HIS A 87 15.67 17.98 -14.33
C HIS A 87 14.85 19.21 -13.95
N THR A 88 14.23 19.83 -14.96
CA THR A 88 13.11 20.74 -14.74
C THR A 88 11.87 19.97 -14.29
N VAL A 89 10.86 20.68 -13.79
CA VAL A 89 9.58 20.05 -13.42
C VAL A 89 8.90 19.39 -14.62
N ASP A 90 9.00 20.00 -15.81
CA ASP A 90 8.38 19.47 -17.03
C ASP A 90 9.08 18.18 -17.49
N GLU A 91 10.42 18.16 -17.50
CA GLU A 91 11.19 16.94 -17.83
C GLU A 91 10.92 15.81 -16.84
N ALA A 92 10.89 16.11 -15.53
CA ALA A 92 10.54 15.14 -14.50
C ALA A 92 9.14 14.53 -14.72
N LEU A 93 8.17 15.37 -15.09
CA LEU A 93 6.81 14.91 -15.39
C LEU A 93 6.75 14.06 -16.67
N GLU A 94 7.50 14.42 -17.71
CA GLU A 94 7.59 13.63 -18.94
C GLU A 94 8.17 12.23 -18.68
N ILE A 95 9.24 12.13 -17.86
CA ILE A 95 9.83 10.85 -17.48
C ILE A 95 8.82 9.98 -16.72
N LEU A 96 8.13 10.56 -15.73
CA LEU A 96 7.13 9.84 -14.94
C LEU A 96 5.94 9.41 -15.79
N GLN A 97 5.49 10.26 -16.72
CA GLN A 97 4.39 9.95 -17.64
C GLN A 97 4.78 8.80 -18.58
N ALA A 98 5.98 8.82 -19.14
CA ALA A 98 6.49 7.75 -20.00
C ALA A 98 6.56 6.40 -19.26
N GLU A 99 6.96 6.40 -17.99
CA GLU A 99 7.00 5.17 -17.19
C GLU A 99 5.61 4.65 -16.88
N VAL A 100 4.65 5.54 -16.55
CA VAL A 100 3.24 5.13 -16.41
C VAL A 100 2.75 4.49 -17.70
N GLU A 101 2.95 5.13 -18.86
CA GLU A 101 2.54 4.60 -20.16
C GLU A 101 3.17 3.24 -20.49
N ARG A 102 4.44 3.04 -20.12
CA ARG A 102 5.13 1.75 -20.28
C ARG A 102 4.53 0.65 -19.42
N LEU A 103 4.01 0.98 -18.23
CA LEU A 103 3.41 0.03 -17.30
C LEU A 103 1.97 -0.37 -17.63
N VAL A 104 1.24 0.44 -18.43
CA VAL A 104 -0.14 0.14 -18.84
C VAL A 104 -0.27 -0.56 -20.20
N GLN A 105 0.85 -0.81 -20.90
CA GLN A 105 0.92 -1.59 -22.14
C GLN A 105 0.95 -3.09 -21.86
#